data_AF-A0A9E3IZP4-F1
#
_entry.id   AF-A0A9E3IZP4-F1
#
_cell.length_a   1.000
_cell.length_b   1.000
_cell.length_c   1.000
_cell.angle_alpha   90.00
_cell.angle_beta   90.00
_cell.angle_gamma   90.00
#
_symmetry.space_group_name_H-M   'P 1'
#
loop_
_entity.id
_entity.type
_entity.pdbx_description
1 polymer ?
#
loop_
_entity_poly.entity_id
_entity_poly.type
_entity_poly.pdbx_seq_one_letter_code
_entity_poly.pdbx_strand_id
1 'polypeptide(L)'
;MQHAVGSPLPPPHQPGHGPAAGWSPAAHHPGPHHPGAHQGSAPVPPSPPAPGFAPAPVPPTPQHSPVPPAPQHSPAPVPDTTGHVPLPPGAPVGVPSTPPAAVSDPAGTTLAVLLIGPAGAGKTSVAKYWADHRRVPTAHISLDDVREWVRSGFADPQSGWNDHSEAQYRLARRTCGFAARNFLANGISCILDDAVFPDRPVVGLGGWKRHVGPGLLPVVLLPGLEIVLERNAERSANRRLTDEEVARI
;
A
#
# COMPACT_ATOMS: atom_id res chain seq x y z
N MET A 1 37.77 -32.72 -33.12
CA MET A 1 37.44 -31.38 -32.58
C MET A 1 37.01 -30.50 -33.75
N GLN A 2 35.71 -30.21 -33.86
CA GLN A 2 35.16 -29.29 -34.85
C GLN A 2 34.18 -28.38 -34.11
N HIS A 3 34.49 -27.08 -34.08
CA HIS A 3 33.70 -26.04 -33.41
C HIS A 3 32.58 -25.57 -34.34
N ALA A 4 31.34 -25.61 -33.85
CA ALA A 4 30.19 -25.01 -34.53
C ALA A 4 30.19 -23.49 -34.27
N VAL A 5 30.19 -22.71 -35.34
CA VAL A 5 30.15 -21.24 -35.35
C VAL A 5 28.68 -20.79 -35.30
N GLY A 6 28.35 -19.93 -34.34
CA GLY A 6 27.01 -19.39 -34.11
C GLY A 6 26.55 -18.38 -35.15
N SER A 7 25.23 -18.31 -35.34
CA SER A 7 24.55 -17.36 -36.23
C SER A 7 24.65 -15.90 -35.74
N PRO A 8 24.69 -14.89 -36.64
CA PRO A 8 24.82 -13.49 -36.26
C PRO A 8 23.50 -12.88 -35.75
N LEU A 9 23.61 -11.92 -34.82
CA LEU A 9 22.49 -11.12 -34.30
C LEU A 9 22.02 -10.04 -35.29
N PRO A 10 20.72 -9.65 -35.28
CA PRO A 10 20.19 -8.57 -36.10
C PRO A 10 20.54 -7.17 -35.56
N PRO A 11 20.61 -6.14 -36.43
CA PRO A 11 20.99 -4.77 -36.05
C PRO A 11 19.84 -4.02 -35.36
N PRO A 12 20.14 -2.99 -34.53
CA PRO A 12 19.14 -2.22 -33.80
C PRO A 12 18.41 -1.21 -34.71
N HIS A 13 17.11 -1.02 -34.46
CA HIS A 13 16.28 -0.04 -35.15
C HIS A 13 16.60 1.40 -34.73
N GLN A 14 16.77 2.29 -35.71
CA GLN A 14 16.96 3.73 -35.54
C GLN A 14 15.66 4.48 -35.90
N PRO A 15 15.19 5.47 -35.13
CA PRO A 15 13.99 6.23 -35.47
C PRO A 15 14.28 7.27 -36.57
N GLY A 16 13.65 7.13 -37.73
CA GLY A 16 13.77 8.04 -38.86
C GLY A 16 12.74 9.18 -38.83
N HIS A 17 13.21 10.40 -39.10
CA HIS A 17 12.43 11.61 -39.37
C HIS A 17 12.22 11.84 -40.88
N GLY A 18 11.01 12.33 -41.22
CA GLY A 18 10.69 13.21 -42.36
C GLY A 18 10.09 12.54 -43.63
N PRO A 19 9.46 13.29 -44.57
CA PRO A 19 9.21 14.75 -44.63
C PRO A 19 7.75 15.17 -44.98
N ALA A 20 7.53 16.49 -45.08
CA ALA A 20 6.29 17.20 -45.40
C ALA A 20 6.16 17.61 -46.91
N ALA A 21 4.94 18.05 -47.29
CA ALA A 21 4.44 18.73 -48.53
C ALA A 21 3.48 17.86 -49.37
N GLY A 22 2.32 18.28 -49.93
CA GLY A 22 1.55 19.54 -49.99
C GLY A 22 0.39 19.43 -51.02
N TRP A 23 -0.73 20.13 -50.77
CA TRP A 23 -1.81 20.66 -51.66
C TRP A 23 -3.00 19.82 -52.27
N SER A 24 -4.21 20.01 -51.69
CA SER A 24 -5.55 20.59 -52.11
C SER A 24 -6.11 20.53 -53.57
N PRO A 25 -7.40 20.89 -53.93
CA PRO A 25 -8.51 21.56 -53.17
C PRO A 25 -10.01 21.14 -53.48
N ALA A 26 -10.95 21.81 -52.75
CA ALA A 26 -12.27 22.37 -53.20
C ALA A 26 -13.62 21.69 -52.82
N ALA A 27 -14.40 22.39 -51.98
CA ALA A 27 -15.82 22.74 -52.18
C ALA A 27 -16.20 23.96 -51.29
N HIS A 28 -17.15 24.78 -51.70
CA HIS A 28 -17.28 26.20 -51.34
C HIS A 28 -18.70 26.60 -50.86
N HIS A 29 -18.74 27.53 -49.87
CA HIS A 29 -19.72 28.62 -49.56
C HIS A 29 -21.11 28.30 -48.94
N PRO A 30 -21.84 29.31 -48.37
CA PRO A 30 -21.52 30.71 -47.98
C PRO A 30 -21.93 31.12 -46.53
N GLY A 31 -21.43 32.27 -46.05
CA GLY A 31 -21.82 32.94 -44.78
C GLY A 31 -22.90 34.04 -44.94
N PRO A 32 -23.15 34.84 -43.89
CA PRO A 32 -22.89 36.29 -44.04
C PRO A 32 -22.25 37.00 -42.81
N HIS A 33 -21.75 38.20 -43.11
CA HIS A 33 -20.82 39.10 -42.41
C HIS A 33 -21.50 40.00 -41.34
N HIS A 34 -20.84 40.47 -40.27
CA HIS A 34 -20.05 41.74 -40.13
C HIS A 34 -19.87 42.06 -38.61
N PRO A 35 -19.18 43.14 -38.17
CA PRO A 35 -17.81 43.59 -38.44
C PRO A 35 -17.01 43.85 -37.12
N GLY A 36 -15.69 43.95 -37.21
CA GLY A 36 -14.81 44.30 -36.09
C GLY A 36 -14.69 45.81 -35.82
N ALA A 37 -14.38 46.16 -34.57
CA ALA A 37 -13.83 47.45 -34.17
C ALA A 37 -12.79 47.25 -33.05
N HIS A 38 -11.63 47.88 -33.22
CA HIS A 38 -10.50 47.94 -32.30
C HIS A 38 -10.84 48.75 -31.04
N GLN A 39 -10.33 48.37 -29.86
CA GLN A 39 -10.04 49.34 -28.78
C GLN A 39 -9.15 48.76 -27.65
N GLY A 40 -7.99 49.40 -27.47
CA GLY A 40 -7.40 49.83 -26.20
C GLY A 40 -7.20 48.82 -25.06
N SER A 41 -5.93 48.62 -24.69
CA SER A 41 -5.53 48.12 -23.37
C SER A 41 -6.14 48.98 -22.26
N ALA A 42 -7.08 48.43 -21.49
CA ALA A 42 -7.61 49.06 -20.29
C ALA A 42 -6.68 48.78 -19.08
N PRO A 43 -6.46 49.74 -18.17
CA PRO A 43 -5.69 49.51 -16.96
C PRO A 43 -6.47 48.65 -15.96
N VAL A 44 -5.79 47.67 -15.37
CA VAL A 44 -6.30 46.80 -14.30
C VAL A 44 -6.52 47.65 -13.03
N PRO A 45 -7.69 47.58 -12.36
CA PRO A 45 -7.90 48.26 -11.09
C PRO A 45 -7.05 47.65 -9.97
N PRO A 46 -6.55 48.45 -8.99
CA PRO A 46 -5.78 47.91 -7.88
C PRO A 46 -6.64 47.01 -6.98
N SER A 47 -6.02 45.94 -6.48
CA SER A 47 -6.63 44.99 -5.55
C SER A 47 -7.01 45.66 -4.22
N PRO A 48 -8.10 45.24 -3.56
CA PRO A 48 -8.46 45.74 -2.23
C PRO A 48 -7.41 45.32 -1.18
N PRO A 49 -7.18 46.13 -0.13
CA PRO A 49 -6.22 45.79 0.92
C PRO A 49 -6.69 44.57 1.72
N ALA A 50 -5.75 43.68 2.04
CA ALA A 50 -5.98 42.50 2.85
C ALA A 50 -6.44 42.88 4.27
N PRO A 51 -7.39 42.14 4.88
CA PRO A 51 -7.72 42.30 6.30
C PRO A 51 -6.49 42.08 7.17
N GLY A 52 -6.26 43.00 8.11
CA GLY A 52 -5.10 43.03 8.99
C GLY A 52 -4.91 41.72 9.78
N PHE A 53 -3.70 41.20 9.73
CA PHE A 53 -3.24 40.17 10.66
C PHE A 53 -3.10 40.80 12.04
N ALA A 54 -3.93 40.37 12.99
CA ALA A 54 -3.64 40.54 14.41
C ALA A 54 -2.44 39.65 14.78
N PRO A 55 -1.47 40.13 15.58
CA PRO A 55 -0.39 39.29 16.06
C PRO A 55 -0.93 38.21 17.00
N ALA A 56 -0.53 36.96 16.77
CA ALA A 56 -0.83 35.84 17.65
C ALA A 56 -0.23 36.05 19.05
N PRO A 57 -0.89 35.60 20.12
CA PRO A 57 -0.33 35.68 21.46
C PRO A 57 0.92 34.79 21.58
N VAL A 58 1.97 35.37 22.17
CA VAL A 58 3.23 34.69 22.50
C VAL A 58 2.96 33.56 23.51
N PRO A 59 3.46 32.33 23.29
CA PRO A 59 3.35 31.27 24.28
C PRO A 59 4.23 31.59 25.51
N PRO A 60 3.80 31.24 26.73
CA PRO A 60 4.61 31.44 27.93
C PRO A 60 5.87 30.56 27.89
N THR A 61 6.96 31.11 28.40
CA THR A 61 8.25 30.44 28.59
C THR A 61 8.12 29.19 29.48
N PRO A 62 8.80 28.08 29.16
CA PRO A 62 8.79 26.91 30.02
C PRO A 62 9.53 27.21 31.34
N GLN A 63 8.83 27.02 32.46
CA GLN A 63 9.42 27.08 33.80
C GLN A 63 10.40 25.92 33.97
N HIS A 64 11.64 26.25 34.33
CA HIS A 64 12.68 25.27 34.67
C HIS A 64 12.21 24.39 35.83
N SER A 65 12.11 23.08 35.59
CA SER A 65 11.96 22.09 36.66
C SER A 65 13.29 21.96 37.43
N PRO A 66 13.29 21.80 38.76
CA PRO A 66 14.51 21.59 39.52
C PRO A 66 15.15 20.24 39.18
N VAL A 67 16.43 20.28 38.83
CA VAL A 67 17.27 19.12 38.52
C VAL A 67 17.53 18.34 39.83
N PRO A 68 17.36 17.00 39.86
CA PRO A 68 17.72 16.20 41.03
C PRO A 68 19.25 16.18 41.25
N PRO A 69 19.73 16.12 42.50
CA PRO A 69 21.17 16.13 42.77
C PRO A 69 21.85 14.88 42.19
N ALA A 70 23.00 15.10 41.55
CA ALA A 70 23.84 14.04 41.01
C ALA A 70 24.39 13.13 42.14
N PRO A 71 24.54 11.82 41.90
CA PRO A 71 25.17 10.92 42.87
C PRO A 71 26.64 11.30 43.08
N GLN A 72 27.05 11.36 44.35
CA GLN A 72 28.42 11.64 44.76
C GLN A 72 29.34 10.50 44.31
N HIS A 73 30.22 10.78 43.34
CA HIS A 73 31.29 9.86 42.96
C HIS A 73 32.41 9.90 44.01
N SER A 74 32.75 8.73 44.54
CA SER A 74 33.97 8.51 45.33
C SER A 74 35.23 8.77 44.47
N PRO A 75 36.36 9.18 45.07
CA PRO A 75 37.55 9.56 44.31
C PRO A 75 38.14 8.36 43.55
N ALA A 76 38.41 8.58 42.26
CA ALA A 76 39.09 7.61 41.40
C ALA A 76 40.57 7.47 41.80
N PRO A 77 41.13 6.24 41.80
CA PRO A 77 42.56 6.05 42.03
C PRO A 77 43.37 6.50 40.80
N VAL A 78 44.52 7.10 41.06
CA VAL A 78 45.54 7.52 40.08
C VAL A 78 46.04 6.32 39.25
N PRO A 79 46.24 6.47 37.93
CA PRO A 79 46.64 5.34 37.09
C PRO A 79 48.14 5.08 37.19
N ASP A 80 48.50 3.88 37.64
CA ASP A 80 49.85 3.34 37.49
C ASP A 80 50.08 2.90 36.03
N THR A 81 51.28 3.24 35.53
CA THR A 81 51.72 3.03 34.15
C THR A 81 52.10 1.57 33.93
N THR A 82 51.13 0.66 33.84
CA THR A 82 51.30 -0.68 33.25
C THR A 82 49.92 -1.20 32.82
N GLY A 83 49.74 -1.48 31.52
CA GLY A 83 48.45 -1.69 30.85
C GLY A 83 47.65 -2.94 31.24
N HIS A 84 47.25 -3.06 32.50
CA HIS A 84 46.33 -4.09 32.97
C HIS A 84 45.07 -3.45 33.56
N VAL A 85 43.95 -3.55 32.84
CA VAL A 85 42.63 -3.17 33.36
C VAL A 85 42.11 -4.35 34.19
N PRO A 86 41.93 -4.21 35.52
CA PRO A 86 41.32 -5.27 36.31
C PRO A 86 39.82 -5.33 36.03
N LEU A 87 39.33 -6.46 35.53
CA LEU A 87 37.89 -6.72 35.41
C LEU A 87 37.33 -7.11 36.79
N PRO A 88 36.14 -6.61 37.17
CA PRO A 88 35.49 -7.00 38.41
C PRO A 88 35.11 -8.51 38.38
N PRO A 89 35.09 -9.21 39.53
CA PRO A 89 34.66 -10.59 39.61
C PRO A 89 33.24 -10.75 39.04
N GLY A 90 33.07 -11.63 38.04
CA GLY A 90 31.78 -11.87 37.40
C GLY A 90 30.76 -12.42 38.40
N ALA A 91 29.77 -11.60 38.75
CA ALA A 91 28.59 -12.07 39.47
C ALA A 91 27.75 -12.96 38.55
N PRO A 92 27.18 -14.07 39.05
CA PRO A 92 26.31 -14.92 38.24
C PRO A 92 25.10 -14.11 37.76
N VAL A 93 25.02 -13.93 36.44
CA VAL A 93 23.87 -13.30 35.78
C VAL A 93 22.67 -14.22 35.96
N GLY A 94 21.70 -13.80 36.76
CA GLY A 94 20.43 -14.52 36.90
C GLY A 94 19.76 -14.62 35.54
N VAL A 95 19.53 -15.85 35.07
CA VAL A 95 18.75 -16.12 33.87
C VAL A 95 17.35 -15.55 34.09
N PRO A 96 16.86 -14.59 33.28
CA PRO A 96 15.50 -14.08 33.43
C PRO A 96 14.52 -15.21 33.16
N SER A 97 13.78 -15.62 34.20
CA SER A 97 12.69 -16.57 34.11
C SER A 97 11.66 -16.03 33.13
N THR A 98 11.47 -16.70 32.00
CA THR A 98 10.42 -16.35 31.03
C THR A 98 9.07 -16.62 31.70
N PRO A 99 8.20 -15.62 31.89
CA PRO A 99 6.88 -15.87 32.44
C PRO A 99 6.12 -16.84 31.51
N PRO A 100 5.32 -17.77 32.05
CA PRO A 100 4.55 -18.70 31.24
C PRO A 100 3.63 -17.91 30.31
N ALA A 101 3.61 -18.29 29.03
CA ALA A 101 2.78 -17.64 28.01
C ALA A 101 1.32 -17.72 28.44
N ALA A 102 0.78 -16.60 28.95
CA ALA A 102 -0.65 -16.48 29.17
C ALA A 102 -1.33 -16.71 27.82
N VAL A 103 -2.25 -17.68 27.77
CA VAL A 103 -3.10 -17.92 26.60
C VAL A 103 -3.95 -16.67 26.41
N SER A 104 -3.47 -15.75 25.57
CA SER A 104 -4.19 -14.51 25.28
C SER A 104 -5.48 -14.89 24.57
N ASP A 105 -6.62 -14.41 25.07
CA ASP A 105 -7.90 -14.62 24.41
C ASP A 105 -7.77 -14.06 22.97
N PRO A 106 -7.83 -14.90 21.92
CA PRO A 106 -7.68 -14.42 20.56
C PRO A 106 -8.78 -13.40 20.23
N ALA A 107 -9.93 -13.42 20.92
CA ALA A 107 -11.00 -12.46 20.73
C ALA A 107 -10.64 -11.03 21.19
N GLY A 108 -9.69 -10.87 22.13
CA GLY A 108 -9.25 -9.58 22.67
C GLY A 108 -7.86 -9.13 22.20
N THR A 109 -7.11 -10.01 21.53
CA THR A 109 -5.75 -9.69 21.05
C THR A 109 -5.81 -8.93 19.73
N THR A 110 -4.97 -7.91 19.53
CA THR A 110 -4.83 -7.23 18.23
C THR A 110 -4.19 -8.16 17.20
N LEU A 111 -4.88 -8.42 16.08
CA LEU A 111 -4.48 -9.42 15.08
C LEU A 111 -4.56 -8.87 13.65
N ALA A 112 -3.77 -9.46 12.76
CA ALA A 112 -3.91 -9.30 11.31
C ALA A 112 -4.27 -10.64 10.67
N VAL A 113 -5.40 -10.69 9.96
CA VAL A 113 -5.88 -11.88 9.25
C VAL A 113 -5.91 -11.60 7.75
N LEU A 114 -5.42 -12.53 6.94
CA LEU A 114 -5.57 -12.48 5.48
C LEU A 114 -6.51 -13.60 5.04
N LEU A 115 -7.69 -13.23 4.52
CA LEU A 115 -8.62 -14.12 3.87
C LEU A 115 -8.24 -14.35 2.41
N ILE A 116 -8.13 -15.63 2.06
CA ILE A 116 -7.75 -16.13 0.75
C ILE A 116 -8.83 -17.11 0.27
N GLY A 117 -9.00 -17.24 -1.04
CA GLY A 117 -9.97 -18.18 -1.63
C GLY A 117 -10.43 -17.70 -3.00
N PRO A 118 -11.16 -18.53 -3.76
CA PRO A 118 -11.62 -18.18 -5.10
C PRO A 118 -12.62 -17.00 -5.07
N ALA A 119 -12.87 -16.38 -6.22
CA ALA A 119 -14.01 -15.48 -6.36
C ALA A 119 -15.30 -16.23 -5.99
N GLY A 120 -16.29 -15.58 -5.39
CA GLY A 120 -17.50 -16.26 -4.91
C GLY A 120 -17.38 -16.99 -3.56
N ALA A 121 -16.16 -17.24 -3.05
CA ALA A 121 -15.94 -17.95 -1.77
C ALA A 121 -16.52 -17.27 -0.52
N GLY A 122 -16.96 -16.01 -0.63
CA GLY A 122 -17.52 -15.24 0.48
C GLY A 122 -16.50 -14.49 1.32
N LYS A 123 -15.26 -14.29 0.83
CA LYS A 123 -14.18 -13.58 1.54
C LYS A 123 -14.64 -12.25 2.15
N THR A 124 -15.20 -11.36 1.33
CA THR A 124 -15.67 -10.04 1.80
C THR A 124 -16.79 -10.15 2.82
N SER A 125 -17.73 -11.08 2.64
CA SER A 125 -18.83 -11.29 3.58
C SER A 125 -18.31 -11.80 4.93
N VAL A 126 -17.40 -12.77 4.92
CA VAL A 126 -16.74 -13.29 6.13
C VAL A 126 -15.87 -12.23 6.78
N ALA A 127 -15.16 -11.40 5.99
CA ALA A 127 -14.32 -10.33 6.50
C ALA A 127 -15.14 -9.32 7.30
N LYS A 128 -16.24 -8.83 6.71
CA LYS A 128 -17.17 -7.88 7.35
C LYS A 128 -17.80 -8.50 8.60
N TYR A 129 -18.39 -9.69 8.46
CA TYR A 129 -18.99 -10.39 9.59
C TYR A 129 -18.00 -10.56 10.75
N TRP A 130 -16.77 -11.01 10.47
CA TRP A 130 -15.76 -11.16 11.50
C TRP A 130 -15.41 -9.81 12.15
N ALA A 131 -15.13 -8.77 11.36
CA ALA A 131 -14.79 -7.45 11.88
C ALA A 131 -15.90 -6.87 12.78
N ASP A 132 -17.17 -7.01 12.36
CA ASP A 132 -18.34 -6.51 13.09
C ASP A 132 -18.57 -7.21 14.44
N HIS A 133 -18.11 -8.45 14.60
CA HIS A 133 -18.34 -9.28 15.79
C HIS A 133 -17.13 -9.38 16.73
N ARG A 134 -16.06 -8.62 16.46
CA ARG A 134 -14.86 -8.60 17.31
C ARG A 134 -15.08 -7.78 18.58
N ARG A 135 -14.44 -8.19 19.68
CA ARG A 135 -14.45 -7.45 20.95
C ARG A 135 -13.51 -6.25 20.97
N VAL A 136 -12.69 -6.09 19.93
CA VAL A 136 -11.74 -4.99 19.75
C VAL A 136 -11.99 -4.31 18.42
N PRO A 137 -11.67 -2.99 18.29
CA PRO A 137 -11.74 -2.29 17.03
C PRO A 137 -11.03 -3.08 15.93
N THR A 138 -11.72 -3.32 14.82
CA THR A 138 -11.23 -4.15 13.72
C THR A 138 -11.54 -3.48 12.38
N ALA A 139 -10.51 -3.24 11.59
CA ALA A 139 -10.62 -2.69 10.24
C ALA A 139 -10.77 -3.82 9.22
N HIS A 140 -11.68 -3.65 8.26
CA HIS A 140 -11.72 -4.45 7.04
C HIS A 140 -10.99 -3.70 5.92
N ILE A 141 -10.05 -4.37 5.26
CA ILE A 141 -9.22 -3.80 4.18
C ILE A 141 -9.37 -4.67 2.92
N SER A 142 -10.18 -4.18 1.98
CA SER A 142 -10.38 -4.84 0.68
C SER A 142 -9.34 -4.41 -0.33
N LEU A 143 -8.58 -5.37 -0.86
CA LEU A 143 -7.65 -5.09 -1.94
C LEU A 143 -8.36 -4.59 -3.20
N ASP A 144 -9.53 -5.15 -3.50
CA ASP A 144 -10.33 -4.76 -4.66
C ASP A 144 -10.75 -3.28 -4.55
N ASP A 145 -11.21 -2.85 -3.37
CA ASP A 145 -11.64 -1.47 -3.15
C ASP A 145 -10.44 -0.50 -3.23
N VAL A 146 -9.28 -0.88 -2.67
CA VAL A 146 -8.05 -0.07 -2.76
C VAL A 146 -7.54 0.05 -4.19
N ARG A 147 -7.70 -0.98 -5.02
CA ARG A 147 -7.34 -0.92 -6.44
C ARG A 147 -8.22 0.10 -7.19
N GLU A 148 -9.51 0.15 -6.87
CA GLU A 148 -10.49 1.08 -7.46
C GLU A 148 -10.29 2.55 -7.04
N TRP A 149 -9.37 2.85 -6.11
CA TRP A 149 -8.95 4.22 -5.81
C TRP A 149 -8.22 4.88 -6.99
N VAL A 150 -7.58 4.09 -7.86
CA VAL A 150 -7.08 4.59 -9.14
C VAL A 150 -8.29 4.85 -10.03
N ARG A 151 -8.63 6.12 -10.24
CA ARG A 151 -9.78 6.52 -11.09
C ARG A 151 -9.38 6.74 -12.54
N SER A 152 -8.45 7.66 -12.77
CA SER A 152 -7.87 7.87 -14.09
C SER A 152 -6.74 6.89 -14.32
N GLY A 153 -6.75 6.22 -15.48
CA GLY A 153 -5.75 5.20 -15.83
C GLY A 153 -5.93 3.86 -15.10
N PHE A 154 -7.12 3.57 -14.55
CA PHE A 154 -7.43 2.26 -14.00
C PHE A 154 -7.24 1.17 -15.06
N ALA A 155 -6.45 0.15 -14.73
CA ALA A 155 -6.17 -0.98 -15.61
C ALA A 155 -6.99 -2.19 -15.13
N ASP A 156 -8.17 -2.36 -15.72
CA ASP A 156 -9.10 -3.42 -15.33
C ASP A 156 -8.55 -4.81 -15.71
N PRO A 157 -8.29 -5.70 -14.73
CA PRO A 157 -7.83 -7.06 -15.03
C PRO A 157 -8.82 -7.87 -15.88
N GLN A 158 -10.12 -7.52 -15.88
CA GLN A 158 -11.12 -8.16 -16.73
C GLN A 158 -10.99 -7.79 -18.21
N SER A 159 -10.36 -6.65 -18.51
CA SER A 159 -10.05 -6.24 -19.89
C SER A 159 -8.77 -6.90 -20.43
N GLY A 160 -8.17 -7.78 -19.63
CA GLY A 160 -6.93 -8.49 -19.94
C GLY A 160 -5.81 -8.14 -18.96
N TRP A 161 -5.07 -9.16 -18.56
CA TRP A 161 -3.89 -8.96 -17.71
C TRP A 161 -2.73 -8.38 -18.51
N ASN A 162 -2.18 -7.27 -18.03
CA ASN A 162 -1.02 -6.58 -18.59
C ASN A 162 -0.16 -5.94 -17.49
N ASP A 163 0.99 -5.35 -17.86
CA ASP A 163 1.93 -4.71 -16.96
C ASP A 163 1.30 -3.62 -16.08
N HIS A 164 0.33 -2.86 -16.61
CA HIS A 164 -0.36 -1.82 -15.86
C HIS A 164 -1.30 -2.42 -14.79
N SER A 165 -2.10 -3.42 -15.15
CA SER A 165 -2.99 -4.12 -14.21
C SER A 165 -2.20 -4.82 -13.10
N GLU A 166 -1.05 -5.41 -13.45
CA GLU A 166 -0.14 -6.04 -12.51
C GLU A 166 0.52 -5.02 -11.58
N ALA A 167 0.99 -3.89 -12.13
CA ALA A 167 1.56 -2.80 -11.34
C ALA A 167 0.55 -2.22 -10.34
N GLN A 168 -0.71 -2.04 -10.76
CA GLN A 168 -1.79 -1.58 -9.89
C GLN A 168 -2.12 -2.59 -8.80
N TYR A 169 -2.15 -3.89 -9.10
CA TYR A 169 -2.30 -4.95 -8.09
C TYR A 169 -1.16 -4.93 -7.05
N ARG A 170 0.09 -4.85 -7.53
CA ARG A 170 1.27 -4.77 -6.65
C ARG A 170 1.22 -3.53 -5.77
N LEU A 171 0.78 -2.39 -6.32
CA LEU A 171 0.63 -1.14 -5.56
C LEU A 171 -0.48 -1.28 -4.51
N ALA A 172 -1.65 -1.77 -4.88
CA ALA A 172 -2.78 -1.97 -3.97
C ALA A 172 -2.39 -2.87 -2.79
N ARG A 173 -1.66 -3.97 -3.03
CA ARG A 173 -1.12 -4.84 -1.97
C ARG A 173 -0.20 -4.10 -1.01
N ARG A 174 0.75 -3.31 -1.54
CA ARG A 174 1.64 -2.50 -0.70
C ARG A 174 0.83 -1.53 0.17
N THR A 175 -0.13 -0.83 -0.42
CA THR A 175 -1.02 0.11 0.27
C THR A 175 -1.82 -0.59 1.37
N CYS A 176 -2.43 -1.74 1.09
CA CYS A 176 -3.15 -2.54 2.08
C CYS A 176 -2.24 -2.95 3.25
N GLY A 177 -1.01 -3.39 2.97
CA GLY A 177 -0.06 -3.75 4.02
C GLY A 177 0.41 -2.57 4.86
N PHE A 178 0.63 -1.39 4.26
CA PHE A 178 0.90 -0.16 5.01
C PHE A 178 -0.29 0.22 5.91
N ALA A 179 -1.51 0.16 5.39
CA ALA A 179 -2.72 0.43 6.17
C ALA A 179 -2.85 -0.56 7.34
N ALA A 180 -2.68 -1.86 7.10
CA ALA A 180 -2.70 -2.88 8.14
C ALA A 180 -1.68 -2.59 9.25
N ARG A 181 -0.42 -2.29 8.88
CA ARG A 181 0.61 -1.92 9.86
C ARG A 181 0.23 -0.68 10.67
N ASN A 182 -0.35 0.33 10.02
CA ASN A 182 -0.81 1.52 10.71
C ASN A 182 -1.93 1.21 11.71
N PHE A 183 -2.92 0.40 11.33
CA PHE A 183 -3.98 -0.03 12.25
C PHE A 183 -3.43 -0.82 13.44
N LEU A 184 -2.56 -1.81 13.18
CA LEU A 184 -1.94 -2.62 14.24
C LEU A 184 -1.12 -1.77 15.22
N ALA A 185 -0.36 -0.79 14.72
CA ALA A 185 0.42 0.14 15.55
C ALA A 185 -0.46 1.00 16.46
N ASN A 186 -1.74 1.16 16.13
CA ASN A 186 -2.73 1.90 16.92
C ASN A 186 -3.70 0.95 17.67
N GLY A 187 -3.35 -0.33 17.83
CA GLY A 187 -4.15 -1.31 18.57
C GLY A 187 -5.41 -1.80 17.84
N ILE A 188 -5.61 -1.41 16.57
CA ILE A 188 -6.76 -1.81 15.76
C ILE A 188 -6.41 -3.10 15.01
N SER A 189 -7.22 -4.15 15.21
CA SER A 189 -7.07 -5.40 14.44
C SER A 189 -7.39 -5.15 12.97
N CYS A 190 -6.92 -6.01 12.07
CA CYS A 190 -7.26 -5.90 10.65
C CYS A 190 -7.56 -7.26 10.02
N ILE A 191 -8.54 -7.26 9.12
CA ILE A 191 -8.81 -8.37 8.21
C ILE A 191 -8.68 -7.86 6.78
N LEU A 192 -7.83 -8.53 6.01
CA LEU A 192 -7.58 -8.26 4.61
C LEU A 192 -8.26 -9.34 3.78
N ASP A 193 -9.00 -8.97 2.74
CA ASP A 193 -9.49 -9.92 1.74
C ASP A 193 -8.88 -9.63 0.38
N ASP A 194 -8.32 -10.68 -0.23
CA ASP A 194 -7.61 -10.62 -1.49
C ASP A 194 -7.96 -11.83 -2.36
N ALA A 195 -8.03 -11.61 -3.67
CA ALA A 195 -7.99 -12.67 -4.65
C ALA A 195 -6.52 -13.10 -4.84
N VAL A 196 -6.05 -14.01 -3.98
CA VAL A 196 -4.73 -14.61 -4.18
C VAL A 196 -4.85 -15.70 -5.24
N PHE A 197 -4.13 -15.53 -6.34
CA PHE A 197 -4.06 -16.50 -7.43
C PHE A 197 -2.82 -17.39 -7.21
N PRO A 198 -2.98 -18.71 -6.97
CA PRO A 198 -1.87 -19.61 -6.68
C PRO A 198 -0.80 -19.61 -7.78
N ASP A 199 -1.23 -19.55 -9.04
CA ASP A 199 -0.37 -19.65 -10.23
C ASP A 199 0.29 -18.34 -10.62
N ARG A 200 0.08 -17.26 -9.86
CA ARG A 200 0.65 -15.93 -10.15
C ARG A 200 1.54 -15.49 -8.98
N PRO A 201 2.82 -15.89 -8.94
CA PRO A 201 3.71 -15.69 -7.80
C PRO A 201 3.83 -14.22 -7.36
N VAL A 202 3.76 -13.30 -8.32
CA VAL A 202 3.80 -11.85 -8.12
C VAL A 202 2.65 -11.36 -7.22
N VAL A 203 1.49 -11.99 -7.35
CA VAL A 203 0.29 -11.75 -6.55
C VAL A 203 -0.01 -12.99 -5.68
N GLY A 204 1.05 -13.68 -5.24
CA GLY A 204 0.97 -14.83 -4.34
C GLY A 204 1.00 -14.43 -2.85
N LEU A 205 0.92 -15.44 -1.99
CA LEU A 205 0.88 -15.27 -0.53
C LEU A 205 2.16 -14.65 0.07
N GLY A 206 3.32 -14.91 -0.54
CA GLY A 206 4.63 -14.49 -0.02
C GLY A 206 4.78 -12.98 0.16
N GLY A 207 4.17 -12.18 -0.72
CA GLY A 207 4.23 -10.72 -0.64
C GLY A 207 3.55 -10.13 0.61
N TRP A 208 2.53 -10.80 1.13
CA TRP A 208 1.73 -10.27 2.24
C TRP A 208 2.48 -10.23 3.56
N LYS A 209 3.23 -11.29 3.90
CA LYS A 209 4.06 -11.30 5.12
C LYS A 209 5.12 -10.19 5.09
N ARG A 210 5.67 -9.87 3.91
CA ARG A 210 6.60 -8.74 3.75
C ARG A 210 5.94 -7.39 4.02
N HIS A 211 4.68 -7.22 3.61
CA HIS A 211 3.99 -5.92 3.73
C HIS A 211 3.31 -5.69 5.07
N VAL A 212 2.78 -6.75 5.70
CA VAL A 212 2.07 -6.65 6.98
C VAL A 212 3.00 -6.99 8.16
N GLY A 213 3.78 -8.06 8.03
CA GLY A 213 4.67 -8.57 9.08
C GLY A 213 4.49 -10.06 9.34
N PRO A 214 5.36 -10.66 10.18
CA PRO A 214 5.37 -12.10 10.44
C PRO A 214 4.15 -12.61 11.23
N GLY A 215 3.45 -11.73 11.96
CA GLY A 215 2.23 -12.06 12.71
C GLY A 215 0.95 -12.14 11.88
N LEU A 216 1.03 -11.98 10.56
CA LEU A 216 -0.12 -12.13 9.66
C LEU A 216 -0.58 -13.60 9.61
N LEU A 217 -1.86 -13.82 9.90
CA LEU A 217 -2.49 -15.13 9.89
C LEU A 217 -3.24 -15.37 8.56
N PRO A 218 -2.75 -16.25 7.68
CA PRO A 218 -3.48 -16.62 6.48
C PRO A 218 -4.63 -17.59 6.80
N VAL A 219 -5.80 -17.33 6.24
CA VAL A 219 -7.00 -18.17 6.37
C VAL A 219 -7.56 -18.39 4.96
N VAL A 220 -7.80 -19.65 4.60
CA VAL A 220 -8.33 -20.01 3.27
C VAL A 220 -9.80 -20.39 3.40
N LEU A 221 -10.66 -19.75 2.59
CA LEU A 221 -12.05 -20.10 2.40
C LEU A 221 -12.18 -20.91 1.11
N LEU A 222 -12.52 -22.19 1.25
CA LEU A 222 -12.71 -23.13 0.13
C LEU A 222 -14.07 -23.83 0.23
N PRO A 223 -15.18 -23.14 -0.13
CA PRO A 223 -16.46 -23.82 -0.29
C PRO A 223 -16.43 -24.73 -1.53
N GLY A 224 -17.37 -25.67 -1.62
CA GLY A 224 -17.53 -26.53 -2.81
C GLY A 224 -17.79 -25.72 -4.08
N LEU A 225 -17.36 -26.26 -5.23
CA LEU A 225 -17.41 -25.57 -6.53
C LEU A 225 -18.83 -25.10 -6.87
N GLU A 226 -19.84 -25.92 -6.58
CA GLU A 226 -21.25 -25.62 -6.82
C GLU A 226 -21.68 -24.34 -6.10
N ILE A 227 -21.29 -24.21 -4.82
CA ILE A 227 -21.61 -23.04 -3.99
C ILE A 227 -20.90 -21.79 -4.53
N VAL A 228 -19.65 -21.95 -4.98
CA VAL A 228 -18.87 -20.84 -5.53
C VAL A 228 -19.49 -20.35 -6.84
N LEU A 229 -19.90 -21.25 -7.72
CA LEU A 229 -20.54 -20.94 -9.00
C LEU A 229 -21.90 -20.26 -8.80
N GLU A 230 -22.75 -20.79 -7.93
CA GLU A 230 -24.06 -20.21 -7.59
C GLU A 230 -23.89 -18.75 -7.12
N ARG A 231 -22.99 -18.53 -6.16
CA ARG A 231 -22.71 -17.18 -5.63
C ARG A 231 -22.04 -16.26 -6.64
N ASN A 232 -21.24 -16.79 -7.55
CA ASN A 232 -20.61 -15.98 -8.60
C ASN A 232 -21.65 -15.54 -9.64
N ALA A 233 -22.65 -16.38 -9.93
CA ALA A 233 -23.73 -16.05 -10.87
C ALA A 233 -24.61 -14.88 -10.39
N GLU A 234 -24.77 -14.72 -9.07
CA GLU A 234 -25.50 -13.60 -8.45
C GLU A 234 -24.77 -12.26 -8.51
N ARG A 235 -23.48 -12.24 -8.88
CA ARG A 235 -22.68 -11.00 -8.95
C ARG A 235 -22.95 -10.23 -10.25
N SER A 236 -22.92 -8.91 -10.16
CA SER A 236 -23.02 -8.00 -11.30
C SER A 236 -21.69 -7.32 -11.62
N ALA A 237 -21.52 -6.95 -12.90
CA ALA A 237 -20.40 -6.16 -13.42
C ALA A 237 -19.01 -6.71 -13.05
N ASN A 238 -18.08 -5.82 -12.65
CA ASN A 238 -16.64 -6.09 -12.47
C ASN A 238 -16.27 -7.11 -11.37
N ARG A 239 -17.26 -7.67 -10.66
CA ARG A 239 -17.04 -8.65 -9.58
C ARG A 239 -17.44 -10.08 -9.96
N ARG A 240 -18.07 -10.28 -11.13
CA ARG A 240 -18.42 -11.60 -11.68
C ARG A 240 -17.28 -12.12 -12.56
N LEU A 241 -16.90 -13.37 -12.35
CA LEU A 241 -15.98 -14.10 -13.23
C LEU A 241 -16.76 -15.06 -14.14
N THR A 242 -16.11 -15.56 -15.19
CA THR A 242 -16.65 -16.69 -15.96
C THR A 242 -16.57 -17.99 -15.17
N ASP A 243 -17.44 -18.96 -15.46
CA ASP A 243 -17.47 -20.25 -14.75
C ASP A 243 -16.14 -21.02 -14.94
N GLU A 244 -15.54 -20.92 -16.13
CA GLU A 244 -14.23 -21.49 -16.42
C GLU A 244 -13.11 -20.86 -15.58
N GLU A 245 -13.15 -19.54 -15.37
CA GLU A 245 -12.19 -18.87 -14.49
C GLU A 245 -12.37 -19.26 -13.04
N VAL A 246 -13.62 -19.41 -12.58
CA VAL A 246 -13.94 -19.87 -11.21
C VAL A 246 -13.43 -21.29 -10.98
N ALA A 247 -13.60 -22.19 -11.94
CA ALA A 247 -13.18 -23.58 -11.82
C ALA A 247 -11.64 -23.77 -11.81
N ARG A 248 -10.87 -22.76 -12.25
CA ARG A 248 -9.40 -22.79 -12.28
C ARG A 248 -8.73 -22.29 -10.99
N ILE A 249 -9.46 -21.63 -10.09
CA ILE A 249 -8.92 -20.93 -8.90
C ILE A 249 -9.38 -21.56 -7.60
#